data_AF-A0A8J6JNM9-F1
#
_entry.id   AF-A0A8J6JNM9-F1
#
_cell.length_a   1.000
_cell.length_b   1.000
_cell.length_c   1.000
_cell.angle_alpha   90.00
_cell.angle_beta   90.00
_cell.angle_gamma   90.00
#
_symmetry.space_group_name_H-M   'P 1'
#
loop_
_entity.id
_entity.type
_entity.pdbx_description
1 polymer ?
#
loop_
_entity_poly.entity_id
_entity_poly.type
_entity_poly.pdbx_seq_one_letter_code
_entity_poly.pdbx_strand_id
1 'polypeptide(L)' 'MPPYMRRPPYRWADTLNFLSARAIPGVERVERGAYLRTVWLLDKAGNPHYGWIRVTCRTQRACWM' A
#
# COMPACT_ATOMS: atom_id res chain seq x y z
N MET A 1 -13.74 -22.71 -14.60
CA MET A 1 -12.78 -21.60 -14.39
C MET A 1 -12.06 -21.87 -13.07
N PRO A 2 -10.75 -22.12 -13.04
CA PRO A 2 -10.06 -22.38 -11.78
C PRO A 2 -10.00 -21.10 -10.93
N PRO A 3 -10.09 -21.18 -9.59
CA PRO A 3 -9.90 -20.02 -8.73
C PRO A 3 -8.46 -19.54 -8.90
N TYR A 4 -8.27 -18.27 -9.27
CA TYR A 4 -6.93 -17.73 -9.46
C TYR A 4 -6.24 -17.60 -8.09
N MET A 5 -5.41 -18.58 -7.77
CA MET A 5 -4.54 -18.54 -6.61
C MET A 5 -3.47 -17.48 -6.86
N ARG A 6 -3.48 -16.35 -6.14
CA ARG A 6 -2.38 -15.36 -6.22
C ARG A 6 -1.08 -16.10 -5.91
N ARG A 7 -0.10 -16.04 -6.82
CA ARG A 7 1.24 -16.60 -6.58
C ARG A 7 2.06 -15.60 -5.76
N PRO A 8 2.33 -15.85 -4.46
CA PRO A 8 3.38 -15.14 -3.76
C PRO A 8 4.75 -15.44 -4.38
N PRO A 9 5.75 -14.55 -4.21
CA PRO A 9 5.71 -13.32 -3.41
C PRO A 9 5.13 -12.12 -4.19
N TYR A 10 4.34 -11.30 -3.49
CA TYR A 10 3.84 -10.03 -4.03
C TYR A 10 5.02 -9.11 -4.36
N ARG A 11 5.11 -8.64 -5.59
CA ARG A 11 6.23 -7.84 -6.11
C ARG A 11 6.17 -6.39 -5.62
N TRP A 12 6.37 -6.21 -4.31
CA TRP A 12 6.23 -4.91 -3.66
C TRP A 12 7.16 -3.84 -4.23
N ALA A 13 8.40 -4.21 -4.56
CA ALA A 13 9.36 -3.28 -5.16
C ALA A 13 8.85 -2.72 -6.50
N ASP A 14 8.28 -3.57 -7.36
CA ASP A 14 7.71 -3.16 -8.65
C ASP A 14 6.51 -2.22 -8.43
N THR A 15 5.65 -2.51 -7.43
CA THR A 15 4.54 -1.63 -7.05
C THR A 15 5.04 -0.26 -6.57
N LEU A 16 6.06 -0.22 -5.71
CA LEU A 16 6.64 1.04 -5.23
C LEU A 16 7.24 1.87 -6.37
N ASN A 17 7.93 1.24 -7.32
CA ASN A 17 8.48 1.90 -8.50
C ASN A 17 7.36 2.48 -9.38
N PHE A 18 6.27 1.72 -9.56
CA PHE A 18 5.12 2.19 -10.31
C PHE A 18 4.45 3.42 -9.65
N LEU A 19 4.32 3.39 -8.32
CA LEU A 19 3.71 4.47 -7.55
C LEU A 19 4.61 5.69 -7.46
N SER A 20 5.93 5.51 -7.28
CA SER A 20 6.87 6.62 -7.18
C SER A 20 6.92 7.45 -8.46
N ALA A 21 6.83 6.80 -9.63
CA ALA A 21 6.77 7.46 -10.93
C ALA A 21 5.53 8.36 -11.13
N ARG A 22 4.50 8.19 -10.30
CA ARG A 22 3.21 8.92 -10.39
C ARG A 22 2.91 9.72 -9.13
N ALA A 23 3.85 9.79 -8.19
CA ALA A 23 3.61 10.41 -6.89
C ALA A 23 3.30 11.89 -7.06
N ILE A 24 2.15 12.32 -6.52
CA ILE A 24 1.75 13.73 -6.51
C ILE A 24 2.54 14.46 -5.41
N PRO A 25 3.35 15.49 -5.76
CA PRO A 25 4.12 16.25 -4.77
C PRO A 25 3.22 16.82 -3.66
N GLY A 26 3.59 16.57 -2.40
CA GLY A 26 2.84 17.04 -1.23
C GLY A 26 1.65 16.16 -0.80
N VAL A 27 1.19 15.25 -1.64
CA VAL A 27 0.07 14.33 -1.33
C VAL A 27 0.58 12.90 -1.12
N GLU A 28 1.52 12.47 -1.96
CA GLU A 28 2.03 11.11 -1.98
C GLU A 28 3.56 11.10 -1.90
N ARG A 29 4.10 10.06 -1.25
CA ARG A 29 5.55 9.86 -1.16
C ARG A 29 5.88 8.38 -1.10
N VAL A 30 6.89 7.97 -1.87
CA VAL A 30 7.51 6.65 -1.71
C VAL A 30 8.88 6.83 -1.07
N GLU A 31 9.08 6.28 0.12
CA GLU A 31 10.37 6.33 0.82
C GLU A 31 10.59 5.08 1.68
N ARG A 32 11.86 4.65 1.80
CA ARG A 32 12.27 3.55 2.70
C ARG A 32 11.43 2.26 2.55
N GLY A 33 11.09 1.89 1.31
CA GLY A 33 10.27 0.70 1.04
C GLY A 33 8.81 0.82 1.48
N ALA A 34 8.32 2.04 1.69
CA ALA A 34 6.95 2.35 2.07
C ALA A 34 6.31 3.33 1.10
N TYR A 35 4.99 3.25 0.96
CA TYR A 35 4.18 4.25 0.27
C TYR A 35 3.35 5.01 1.32
N LEU A 36 3.44 6.33 1.27
CA LEU A 36 2.74 7.24 2.15
C LEU A 36 1.79 8.09 1.32
N ARG A 37 0.60 8.36 1.86
CA ARG A 37 -0.32 9.31 1.26
C ARG A 37 -1.21 9.96 2.29
N THR A 38 -1.61 11.20 2.03
CA THR A 38 -2.70 11.83 2.75
C THR A 38 -4.03 11.19 2.34
N VAL A 39 -4.93 11.04 3.30
CA VAL A 39 -6.29 10.53 3.09
C VAL A 39 -7.29 11.36 3.86
N TRP A 40 -8.49 11.42 3.31
CA TRP A 40 -9.68 11.86 3.99
C TRP A 40 -10.66 10.68 4.01
N LEU A 41 -11.11 10.29 5.20
CA LEU A 41 -11.97 9.15 5.39
C LEU A 41 -13.12 9.52 6.33
N LEU A 42 -14.27 8.89 6.15
CA LEU A 42 -15.36 8.95 7.11
C LEU A 42 -15.23 7.77 8.08
N ASP A 43 -15.45 8.01 9.37
CA ASP A 43 -15.61 6.92 10.33
C ASP A 43 -16.98 6.23 10.17
N LYS A 44 -17.24 5.19 10.98
CA LYS A 44 -18.51 4.46 10.96
C LYS A 44 -19.72 5.33 11.33
N ALA A 45 -19.51 6.45 12.03
CA ALA A 45 -20.53 7.41 12.41
C ALA A 45 -20.68 8.56 11.40
N GLY A 46 -19.86 8.57 10.33
CA GLY A 46 -19.90 9.60 9.30
C GLY A 46 -19.07 10.86 9.61
N ASN A 47 -18.24 10.86 10.65
CA ASN A 47 -17.38 12.01 10.94
C ASN A 47 -16.16 12.03 10.01
N PRO A 48 -15.76 13.20 9.48
CA PRO A 48 -14.59 13.34 8.63
C PRO A 48 -13.28 13.28 9.44
N HIS A 49 -12.35 12.45 8.98
CA HIS A 49 -10.99 12.34 9.50
C HIS A 49 -9.99 12.65 8.39
N TYR A 50 -9.05 13.55 8.68
CA TYR A 50 -7.95 13.91 7.80
C TYR A 50 -6.65 13.40 8.41
N GLY A 51 -5.83 12.75 7.60
CA GLY A 51 -4.56 12.25 8.09
C GLY A 51 -3.71 11.70 6.96
N TRP A 52 -2.73 10.90 7.35
CA TRP A 52 -1.87 10.21 6.41
C TRP A 52 -1.78 8.74 6.80
N ILE A 53 -1.61 7.91 5.79
CA ILE A 53 -1.35 6.48 5.95
C ILE A 53 0.05 6.17 5.46
N ARG A 54 0.67 5.16 6.05
CA ARG A 54 1.91 4.56 5.59
C ARG A 54 1.69 3.07 5.40
N VAL A 55 1.92 2.61 4.18
CA VAL A 55 1.76 1.22 3.79
C VAL A 55 3.15 0.62 3.60
N THR A 56 3.39 -0.50 4.28
CA THR A 56 4.60 -1.32 4.13
C THR A 56 4.19 -2.74 3.80
N CYS A 57 4.93 -3.39 2.90
CA CYS A 57 4.77 -4.83 2.71
C CYS A 57 5.68 -5.56 3.69
N ARG A 58 5.08 -6.18 4.69
CA ARG A 58 5.77 -7.18 5.49
C ARG A 58 5.71 -8.48 4.71
N THR A 59 6.82 -8.88 4.10
CA THR A 59 6.97 -10.26 3.63
C THR A 59 6.74 -11.16 4.84
N GLN A 60 5.62 -11.88 4.84
CA GLN A 60 5.47 -13.04 5.71
C GLN A 60 6.49 -14.05 5.20
N ARG A 61 7.62 -14.16 5.91
CA ARG A 61 8.54 -15.28 5.72
C ARG A 61 7.74 -16.56 5.98
N ALA A 62 7.63 -17.41 4.96
CA ALA A 62 7.29 -18.83 5.00
C ALA A 62 6.07 -19.24 5.86
N CYS A 63 4.91 -19.42 5.21
CA CYS A 63 4.05 -20.56 5.55
C CYS A 63 4.39 -21.68 4.55
N TRP A 64 5.53 -22.30 4.77
CA TRP A 64 5.91 -23.59 4.19
C TRP A 64 6.54 -24.39 5.32
N MET A 65 5.68 -24.96 6.16
CA MET A 65 5.81 -26.29 6.77
C MET A 65 4.41 -26.88 6.80
#